data_AF-A0A560LCW5-F1
#
_entry.id   AF-A0A560LCW5-F1
#
_cell.length_a   1.000
_cell.length_b   1.000
_cell.length_c   1.000
_cell.angle_alpha   90.00
_cell.angle_beta   90.00
_cell.angle_gamma   90.00
#
_symmetry.space_group_name_H-M   'P 1'
#
loop_
_entity.id
_entity.type
_entity.pdbx_description
1 polymer ?
#
loop_
_entity_poly.entity_id
_entity_poly.type
_entity_poly.pdbx_seq_one_letter_code
_entity_poly.pdbx_strand_id
1 'polypeptide(L)' 'MTSEKRISIEEQSAILPRLRRVQAWRRARFQRLLSDPNIAQNDPGRRKSIKAAQLYTAVSMRAEAILRGLIDR' A
#
# COMPACT_ATOMS: atom_id res chain seq x y z
N MET A 1 -12.76 -21.14 24.83
CA MET A 1 -13.19 -21.11 23.41
C MET A 1 -13.17 -19.67 22.95
N THR A 2 -12.08 -19.23 22.33
CA THR A 2 -11.97 -17.89 21.75
C THR A 2 -12.79 -17.85 20.47
N SER A 3 -13.89 -17.11 20.50
CA SER A 3 -14.75 -16.89 19.34
C SER A 3 -13.94 -16.15 18.28
N GLU A 4 -13.48 -16.87 17.26
CA GLU A 4 -12.92 -16.29 16.05
C GLU A 4 -14.02 -15.44 15.41
N LYS A 5 -13.92 -14.13 15.60
CA LYS A 5 -14.84 -13.15 15.04
C LYS A 5 -14.57 -13.08 13.53
N ARG A 6 -15.08 -14.05 12.77
CA ARG A 6 -15.03 -14.05 11.31
C ARG A 6 -15.75 -12.80 10.82
N ILE A 7 -14.99 -11.87 10.28
CA ILE A 7 -15.49 -10.64 9.68
C ILE A 7 -16.48 -11.01 8.57
N SER A 8 -17.62 -10.32 8.52
CA SER A 8 -18.61 -10.56 7.47
C SER A 8 -18.01 -10.20 6.11
N ILE A 9 -18.40 -10.95 5.06
CA ILE A 9 -17.94 -10.72 3.67
C ILE A 9 -18.13 -9.24 3.26
N GLU A 10 -19.16 -8.59 3.80
CA GLU A 10 -19.50 -7.18 3.56
C GLU A 10 -18.44 -6.20 4.11
N GLU A 11 -17.86 -6.46 5.27
CA GLU A 11 -16.81 -5.63 5.88
C GLU A 11 -15.46 -5.76 5.16
N GLN A 12 -15.15 -6.96 4.65
CA GLN A 12 -14.00 -7.17 3.75
C GLN A 12 -14.20 -6.46 2.41
N SER A 13 -15.45 -6.41 1.92
CA SER A 13 -15.83 -5.81 0.64
C SER A 13 -15.55 -4.30 0.57
N ALA A 14 -15.64 -3.56 1.68
CA ALA A 14 -15.39 -2.11 1.69
C ALA A 14 -13.90 -1.72 1.80
N ILE A 15 -13.08 -2.54 2.47
CA ILE A 15 -11.66 -2.23 2.74
C ILE A 15 -10.77 -2.47 1.54
N LEU A 16 -10.99 -3.57 0.82
CA LEU A 16 -10.16 -3.95 -0.33
C LEU A 16 -10.18 -2.89 -1.45
N PRO A 17 -11.33 -2.33 -1.88
CA PRO A 17 -11.37 -1.25 -2.87
C PRO A 17 -10.60 0.00 -2.42
N ARG A 18 -10.72 0.38 -1.14
CA ARG A 18 -10.00 1.54 -0.59
C ARG A 18 -8.50 1.30 -0.58
N LEU A 19 -8.05 0.12 -0.16
CA LEU A 19 -6.65 -0.27 -0.19
C LEU A 19 -6.09 -0.28 -1.62
N ARG A 20 -6.84 -0.81 -2.59
CA ARG A 20 -6.44 -0.79 -4.01
C ARG A 20 -6.28 0.63 -4.54
N ARG A 21 -7.18 1.56 -4.20
CA ARG A 21 -7.03 2.99 -4.56
C ARG A 21 -5.77 3.60 -3.95
N VAL A 22 -5.49 3.34 -2.67
CA VAL A 22 -4.28 3.80 -2.01
C VAL A 22 -3.04 3.19 -2.66
N GLN A 23 -3.06 1.90 -2.98
CA GLN A 23 -1.97 1.20 -3.65
C GLN A 23 -1.68 1.82 -5.02
N ALA A 24 -2.71 2.09 -5.83
CA ALA A 24 -2.58 2.75 -7.12
C ALA A 24 -1.98 4.16 -6.98
N TRP A 25 -2.44 4.96 -6.02
CA TRP A 25 -1.89 6.28 -5.76
C TRP A 25 -0.42 6.23 -5.31
N ARG A 26 -0.07 5.28 -4.43
CA ARG A 26 1.32 5.07 -3.98
C ARG A 26 2.22 4.64 -5.13
N ARG A 27 1.74 3.72 -5.99
CA ARG A 27 2.46 3.29 -7.20
C ARG A 27 2.70 4.46 -8.14
N ALA A 28 1.67 5.26 -8.44
CA ALA A 28 1.80 6.43 -9.31
C ALA A 28 2.80 7.46 -8.74
N ARG A 29 2.74 7.71 -7.42
CA ARG A 29 3.70 8.61 -6.76
C ARG A 29 5.13 8.09 -6.81
N PHE A 30 5.34 6.79 -6.59
CA PHE A 30 6.67 6.20 -6.70
C PHE A 30 7.21 6.27 -8.13
N GLN A 31 6.40 5.92 -9.13
CA GLN A 31 6.78 6.02 -10.54
C GLN A 31 7.13 7.46 -10.94
N ARG A 32 6.34 8.45 -10.48
CA ARG A 32 6.65 9.86 -10.74
C ARG A 32 8.00 10.29 -10.18
N LEU A 33 8.41 9.80 -9.01
CA LEU A 33 9.72 10.10 -8.43
C LEU A 33 10.84 9.41 -9.21
N LEU A 34 10.62 8.18 -9.70
CA LEU A 34 11.61 7.49 -10.54
C LEU A 34 11.79 8.14 -11.91
N SER A 35 10.73 8.72 -12.46
CA SER A 35 10.74 9.40 -13.75
C SER A 35 11.11 10.89 -13.67
N ASP A 36 11.45 11.41 -12.49
CA ASP A 36 11.83 12.82 -12.33
C ASP A 36 13.22 13.05 -12.97
N PRO A 37 13.32 13.82 -14.06
CA PRO A 37 14.60 14.07 -14.72
C PRO A 37 15.58 14.85 -13.83
N ASN A 38 15.07 15.59 -12.84
CA ASN A 38 15.85 16.40 -11.91
C ASN A 38 15.95 15.73 -10.53
N ILE A 39 15.81 14.40 -10.45
CA ILE A 39 15.78 13.66 -9.18
C ILE A 39 17.03 13.91 -8.31
N ALA A 40 18.19 14.13 -8.93
CA ALA A 40 19.42 14.46 -8.21
C ALA A 40 19.31 15.77 -7.40
N GLN A 41 18.54 16.74 -7.90
CA GLN A 41 18.28 18.02 -7.24
C GLN A 41 17.03 17.96 -6.34
N ASN A 42 15.98 17.27 -6.78
CA ASN A 42 14.67 17.25 -6.10
C ASN A 42 14.60 16.25 -4.93
N ASP A 43 15.42 15.21 -4.97
CA ASP A 43 15.54 14.18 -3.92
C ASP A 43 17.01 13.74 -3.75
N PRO A 44 17.90 14.66 -3.33
CA PRO A 44 19.29 14.33 -3.08
C PRO A 44 19.37 13.22 -2.02
N GLY A 45 20.05 12.12 -2.35
CA GLY A 45 20.11 10.92 -1.51
C GLY A 45 18.87 10.02 -1.56
N ARG A 46 17.94 10.26 -2.51
CA ARG A 46 16.78 9.40 -2.81
C ARG A 46 15.83 9.13 -1.63
N ARG A 47 15.82 9.99 -0.59
CA ARG A 47 15.05 9.74 0.64
C ARG A 47 13.54 9.69 0.37
N LYS A 48 13.01 10.59 -0.46
CA LYS A 48 11.58 10.61 -0.83
C LYS A 48 11.22 9.38 -1.66
N SER A 49 12.09 8.98 -2.57
CA SER A 49 11.94 7.80 -3.43
C SER A 49 11.92 6.51 -2.61
N ILE A 50 12.87 6.36 -1.69
CA ILE A 50 12.94 5.23 -0.74
C ILE A 50 11.67 5.19 0.11
N LYS A 51 11.25 6.32 0.67
CA LYS A 51 10.02 6.37 1.48
C LYS A 51 8.78 6.03 0.66
N ALA A 52 8.70 6.48 -0.59
CA ALA A 52 7.60 6.15 -1.49
C ALA A 52 7.56 4.65 -1.82
N ALA A 53 8.71 4.02 -2.07
CA ALA A 53 8.83 2.58 -2.27
C ALA A 53 8.36 1.81 -1.02
N GLN A 54 8.87 2.16 0.17
CA GLN A 54 8.45 1.54 1.44
C GLN A 54 6.93 1.60 1.66
N LEU A 55 6.33 2.77 1.41
CA LEU A 55 4.89 2.96 1.59
C LEU A 55 4.06 2.20 0.54
N TYR A 56 4.56 2.08 -0.69
CA TYR A 56 3.93 1.25 -1.71
C TYR A 56 3.99 -0.24 -1.34
N THR A 57 5.15 -0.73 -0.90
CA THR A 57 5.34 -2.12 -0.46
C THR A 57 4.45 -2.44 0.74
N ALA A 58 4.43 -1.60 1.77
CA ALA A 58 3.62 -1.82 2.97
C ALA A 58 2.12 -1.96 2.65
N VAL A 59 1.58 -1.10 1.78
CA VAL A 59 0.17 -1.18 1.35
C VAL A 59 -0.09 -2.43 0.52
N SER A 60 0.84 -2.80 -0.37
CA SER A 60 0.72 -4.01 -1.20
C SER A 60 0.70 -5.28 -0.34
N MET A 61 1.62 -5.37 0.63
CA MET A 61 1.68 -6.49 1.58
C MET A 61 0.42 -6.57 2.45
N ARG A 62 -0.11 -5.44 2.92
CA ARG A 62 -1.35 -5.41 3.70
C ARG A 62 -2.55 -5.87 2.88
N ALA A 63 -2.67 -5.42 1.63
CA ALA A 63 -3.74 -5.84 0.74
C ALA A 63 -3.67 -7.34 0.45
N GLU A 64 -2.47 -7.88 0.22
CA GLU A 64 -2.25 -9.31 0.02
C GLU A 64 -2.55 -10.13 1.28
N ALA A 65 -2.13 -9.66 2.46
CA ALA A 65 -2.40 -10.33 3.72
C ALA A 65 -3.91 -10.40 4.02
N ILE A 66 -4.67 -9.34 3.75
CA ILE A 66 -6.14 -9.33 3.86
C ILE A 66 -6.77 -10.31 2.85
N LEU A 67 -6.33 -10.28 1.59
CA LEU A 67 -6.84 -11.20 0.55
C LEU A 67 -6.59 -12.67 0.89
N ARG A 68 -5.48 -12.97 1.57
CA ARG A 68 -5.12 -14.32 2.03
C ARG A 68 -5.76 -14.68 3.39
N GLY A 69 -6.53 -13.79 3.99
CA GLY A 69 -7.13 -14.00 5.32
C GLY A 69 -6.11 -14.10 6.46
N LEU A 70 -4.91 -13.55 6.28
CA LEU A 70 -3.85 -13.56 7.30
C LEU A 70 -4.05 -12.47 8.35
N ILE A 71 -4.73 -11.38 7.99
CA ILE A 71 -5.07 -10.28 8.88
C ILE A 71 -6.47 -9.76 8.59
N ASP A 72 -7.11 -9.25 9.64
CA ASP A 72 -8.51 -8.83 9.63
C ASP A 72 -8.69 -7.34 9.33
N ARG A 73 -7.70 -6.49 9.67
CA ARG A 73 -7.68 -5.05 9.39
C ARG A 73 -6.28 -4.45 9.52
#